data_AF-A0A0R3SPD9-F1
#
_entry.id   AF-A0A0R3SPD9-F1
#
_cell.length_a   1.000
_cell.length_b   1.000
_cell.length_c   1.000
_cell.angle_alpha   90.00
_cell.angle_beta   90.00
_cell.angle_gamma   90.00
#
_symmetry.space_group_name_H-M   'P 1'
#
loop_
_entity.id
_entity.type
_entity.pdbx_description
1 polymer ?
#
loop_
_entity_poly.entity_id
_entity_poly.type
_entity_poly.pdbx_seq_one_letter_code
_entity_poly.pdbx_strand_id
1 'polypeptide(L)'
;MADELKDEPLTIPFKQLKKDRFALTTSLKQENIKAKRDARRRSYFRDPRFDPRVNGVCVLRDWKSLSEEREETLKKLKKDLKKVRSDESRDKIMKAIKLLKQRQATEKDIEIKRRVKLNLQKEQMEKLKAGQRASFLTRNELREKVKEEKLKSLSQREKERYLSRQSRKKYGSSAFDD
;
A
#
# COMPACT_ATOMS: atom_id res chain seq x y z
N MET A 1 -43.05 -12.49 -16.76
CA MET A 1 -43.24 -12.36 -18.21
C MET A 1 -41.84 -12.39 -18.81
N ALA A 2 -41.42 -13.56 -19.32
CA ALA A 2 -40.10 -13.72 -19.93
C ALA A 2 -40.20 -13.23 -21.38
N ASP A 3 -39.50 -12.13 -21.70
CA ASP A 3 -39.37 -11.69 -23.09
C ASP A 3 -38.58 -12.76 -23.85
N GLU A 4 -39.26 -13.43 -24.78
CA GLU A 4 -38.64 -14.33 -25.76
C GLU A 4 -37.70 -13.50 -26.64
N LEU A 5 -36.41 -13.49 -26.30
CA LEU A 5 -35.36 -12.95 -27.15
C LEU A 5 -35.30 -13.79 -28.43
N LYS A 6 -35.94 -13.30 -29.51
CA LYS A 6 -35.79 -13.83 -30.87
C LYS A 6 -34.35 -13.69 -31.31
N ASP A 7 -33.54 -14.71 -31.01
CA ASP A 7 -32.12 -14.72 -31.31
C ASP A 7 -31.90 -15.33 -32.70
N GLU A 8 -32.11 -14.50 -33.72
CA GLU A 8 -31.96 -14.92 -35.11
C GLU A 8 -30.48 -15.09 -35.48
N PRO A 9 -30.11 -16.18 -36.19
CA PRO A 9 -28.74 -16.39 -36.62
C PRO A 9 -28.35 -15.35 -37.66
N LEU A 10 -27.15 -14.76 -37.50
CA LEU A 10 -26.63 -13.80 -38.46
C LEU A 10 -26.12 -14.54 -39.71
N THR A 11 -26.74 -14.29 -40.86
CA THR A 11 -26.28 -14.83 -42.14
C THR A 11 -25.12 -13.98 -42.67
N ILE A 12 -23.93 -14.59 -42.77
CA ILE A 12 -22.69 -13.91 -43.18
C ILE A 12 -22.02 -14.71 -44.30
N PRO A 13 -21.50 -14.07 -45.37
CA PRO A 13 -20.77 -14.76 -46.42
C PRO A 13 -19.43 -15.34 -45.92
N PHE A 14 -19.09 -16.54 -46.39
CA PHE A 14 -17.90 -17.31 -45.99
C PHE A 14 -16.56 -16.55 -46.09
N LYS A 15 -16.44 -15.61 -47.04
CA LYS A 15 -15.23 -14.77 -47.19
C LYS A 15 -15.03 -13.79 -46.03
N GLN A 16 -16.11 -13.36 -45.37
CA GLN A 16 -16.06 -12.47 -44.21
C GLN A 16 -15.74 -13.25 -42.92
N LEU A 17 -16.24 -14.49 -42.80
CA LEU A 17 -15.98 -15.38 -41.66
C LEU A 17 -14.48 -15.61 -41.36
N LYS A 18 -13.61 -15.55 -42.38
CA LYS A 18 -12.15 -15.69 -42.20
C LYS A 18 -11.45 -14.43 -41.69
N LYS A 19 -12.07 -13.26 -41.80
CA LYS A 19 -11.44 -11.97 -41.51
C LYS A 19 -11.76 -11.44 -40.11
N ASP A 20 -12.99 -11.60 -39.63
CA ASP A 20 -13.38 -11.08 -38.32
C ASP A 20 -13.79 -12.17 -37.33
N ARG A 21 -13.58 -11.90 -36.02
CA ARG A 21 -14.05 -12.76 -34.92
C ARG A 21 -15.51 -12.38 -34.61
N PHE A 22 -16.46 -13.05 -35.25
CA PHE A 22 -17.89 -12.77 -35.06
C PHE A 22 -18.51 -13.61 -33.92
N ALA A 23 -19.60 -13.09 -33.34
CA ALA A 23 -20.51 -13.86 -32.50
C ALA A 23 -21.68 -14.33 -33.37
N LEU A 24 -22.09 -15.60 -33.20
CA LEU A 24 -23.05 -16.29 -34.08
C LEU A 24 -24.47 -15.71 -34.03
N THR A 25 -24.83 -15.07 -32.92
CA THR A 25 -26.15 -14.48 -32.70
C THR A 25 -26.05 -13.10 -32.05
N THR A 26 -27.15 -12.35 -32.08
CA THR A 26 -27.20 -11.00 -31.50
C THR A 26 -27.09 -11.03 -29.98
N SER A 27 -27.68 -12.03 -29.32
CA SER A 27 -27.57 -12.23 -27.88
C SER A 27 -26.12 -12.49 -27.48
N LEU A 28 -25.43 -13.40 -28.18
CA LEU A 28 -24.02 -13.74 -27.91
C LEU A 28 -23.09 -12.55 -28.13
N LYS A 29 -23.40 -11.68 -29.10
CA LYS A 29 -22.65 -10.43 -29.30
C LYS A 29 -22.81 -9.49 -28.10
N GLN A 30 -24.03 -9.34 -27.59
CA GLN A 30 -24.32 -8.51 -26.42
C GLN A 30 -23.67 -9.09 -25.15
N GLU A 31 -23.75 -10.40 -24.95
CA GLU A 31 -23.10 -11.10 -23.85
C GLU A 31 -21.58 -10.95 -23.91
N ASN A 32 -20.97 -11.04 -25.09
CA ASN A 32 -19.53 -10.83 -25.25
C ASN A 32 -19.12 -9.38 -24.93
N ILE A 33 -19.91 -8.38 -25.36
CA ILE A 33 -19.69 -6.97 -25.00
C ILE A 33 -19.81 -6.79 -23.48
N LYS A 34 -20.83 -7.39 -22.86
CA LYS A 34 -21.05 -7.37 -21.40
C LYS A 34 -19.89 -8.05 -20.66
N ALA A 35 -19.47 -9.23 -21.10
CA ALA A 35 -18.33 -9.97 -20.56
C ALA A 35 -17.01 -9.20 -20.72
N LYS A 36 -16.77 -8.54 -21.86
CA LYS A 36 -15.61 -7.67 -22.06
C LYS A 36 -15.64 -6.44 -21.15
N ARG A 37 -16.80 -5.81 -20.97
CA ARG A 37 -16.97 -4.70 -20.03
C ARG A 37 -16.75 -5.16 -18.59
N ASP A 38 -17.27 -6.31 -18.21
CA ASP A 38 -17.11 -6.87 -16.88
C ASP A 38 -15.68 -7.35 -16.63
N ALA A 39 -14.99 -7.89 -17.63
CA ALA A 39 -13.56 -8.21 -17.57
C ALA A 39 -12.72 -6.93 -17.40
N ARG A 40 -13.01 -5.87 -18.16
CA ARG A 40 -12.36 -4.55 -17.99
C ARG A 40 -12.64 -3.92 -16.62
N ARG A 41 -13.86 -4.08 -16.09
CA ARG A 41 -14.23 -3.63 -14.75
C ARG A 41 -13.51 -4.43 -13.66
N ARG A 42 -13.27 -5.73 -13.87
CA ARG A 42 -12.48 -6.59 -12.97
C ARG A 42 -10.98 -6.30 -13.06
N SER A 43 -10.48 -5.86 -14.22
CA SER A 43 -9.05 -5.58 -14.42
C SER A 43 -8.62 -4.20 -13.93
N TYR A 44 -9.54 -3.23 -13.80
CA TYR A 44 -9.22 -1.92 -13.26
C TYR A 44 -9.27 -1.96 -11.73
N PHE A 45 -8.20 -1.54 -11.08
CA PHE A 45 -8.16 -1.36 -9.64
C PHE A 45 -9.23 -0.33 -9.24
N ARG A 46 -10.27 -0.77 -8.53
CA ARG A 46 -11.22 0.12 -7.85
C ARG A 46 -10.79 0.22 -6.41
N ASP A 47 -10.78 1.44 -5.87
CA ASP A 47 -10.56 1.62 -4.44
C ASP A 47 -11.57 0.74 -3.68
N PRO A 48 -11.08 -0.20 -2.87
CA PRO A 48 -11.89 -1.23 -2.22
C PRO A 48 -12.91 -0.68 -1.24
N ARG A 49 -12.79 0.59 -0.84
CA ARG A 49 -13.84 1.30 -0.09
C ARG A 49 -15.11 1.49 -0.91
N PHE A 50 -14.99 1.53 -2.23
CA PHE A 50 -16.09 1.72 -3.18
C PHE A 50 -16.37 0.46 -4.02
N ASP A 51 -15.79 -0.69 -3.65
CA ASP A 51 -16.12 -1.96 -4.28
C ASP A 51 -17.43 -2.51 -3.68
N PRO A 52 -18.52 -2.62 -4.47
CA PRO A 52 -19.79 -3.16 -3.99
C PRO A 52 -19.70 -4.61 -3.51
N ARG A 53 -18.61 -5.34 -3.82
CA ARG A 53 -18.38 -6.71 -3.31
C ARG A 53 -17.88 -6.76 -1.87
N VAL A 54 -17.32 -5.65 -1.38
CA VAL A 54 -16.68 -5.56 -0.06
C VAL A 54 -17.72 -5.18 1.01
N ASN A 55 -18.98 -4.89 0.64
CA ASN A 55 -20.11 -4.61 1.55
C ASN A 55 -19.75 -3.65 2.71
N GLY A 56 -18.92 -2.63 2.43
CA GLY A 56 -18.49 -1.63 3.42
C GLY A 56 -17.44 -2.11 4.45
N VAL A 57 -17.11 -3.41 4.51
CA VAL A 57 -16.08 -3.96 5.41
C VAL A 57 -14.74 -4.01 4.67
N CYS A 58 -14.09 -2.86 4.54
CA CYS A 58 -12.78 -2.76 3.90
C CYS A 58 -11.64 -2.74 4.92
N VAL A 59 -10.88 -3.83 5.00
CA VAL A 59 -9.60 -3.84 5.73
C VAL A 59 -8.55 -3.18 4.86
N LEU A 60 -8.36 -1.86 5.02
CA LEU A 60 -7.39 -1.05 4.25
C LEU A 60 -5.95 -1.59 4.24
N ARG A 61 -5.60 -2.52 5.15
CA ARG A 61 -4.27 -3.13 5.24
C ARG A 61 -4.01 -4.18 4.17
N ASP A 62 -5.06 -4.82 3.67
CA ASP A 62 -4.95 -5.91 2.69
C ASP A 62 -4.68 -5.37 1.28
N TRP A 63 -4.80 -4.05 1.12
CA TRP A 63 -4.68 -3.34 -0.15
C TRP A 63 -3.37 -2.57 -0.22
N LYS A 64 -2.44 -3.08 -1.02
CA LYS A 64 -1.10 -2.48 -1.23
C LYS A 64 -1.08 -1.37 -2.28
N SER A 65 -2.19 -1.14 -2.97
CA SER A 65 -2.29 -0.14 -4.05
C SER A 65 -1.83 1.26 -3.61
N LEU A 66 -2.20 1.69 -2.40
CA LEU A 66 -1.77 3.00 -1.90
C LEU A 66 -0.26 3.07 -1.69
N SER A 67 0.38 1.95 -1.32
CA SER A 67 1.84 1.87 -1.23
C SER A 67 2.47 1.91 -2.62
N GLU A 68 1.92 1.14 -3.57
CA GLU A 68 2.38 1.07 -4.96
C GLU A 68 2.25 2.42 -5.67
N GLU A 69 1.11 3.10 -5.56
CA GLU A 69 0.89 4.45 -6.10
C GLU A 69 1.89 5.46 -5.51
N ARG A 70 2.21 5.36 -4.21
CA ARG A 70 3.21 6.22 -3.58
C ARG A 70 4.62 5.94 -4.11
N GLU A 71 4.95 4.70 -4.40
CA GLU A 71 6.23 4.36 -5.02
C GLU A 71 6.31 4.84 -6.47
N GLU A 72 5.24 4.70 -7.23
CA GLU A 72 5.14 5.21 -8.59
C GLU A 72 5.24 6.73 -8.65
N THR A 73 4.50 7.44 -7.80
CA THR A 73 4.58 8.91 -7.70
C THR A 73 5.97 9.36 -7.28
N LEU A 74 6.64 8.65 -6.36
CA LEU A 74 8.02 8.94 -5.99
C LEU A 74 8.99 8.71 -7.16
N LYS A 75 8.79 7.65 -7.97
CA LYS A 75 9.57 7.41 -9.20
C LYS A 75 9.34 8.51 -10.23
N LYS A 76 8.10 8.95 -10.44
CA LYS A 76 7.74 10.06 -11.35
C LYS A 76 8.40 11.36 -10.91
N LEU A 77 8.22 11.77 -9.66
CA LEU A 77 8.83 12.99 -9.10
C LEU A 77 10.36 13.00 -9.19
N LYS A 78 11.02 11.86 -8.97
CA LYS A 78 12.49 11.74 -9.18
C LYS A 78 12.89 11.92 -10.64
N LYS A 79 12.09 11.45 -11.60
CA LYS A 79 12.33 11.66 -13.03
C LYS A 79 12.11 13.12 -13.39
N ASP A 80 11.07 13.74 -12.86
CA ASP A 80 10.75 15.15 -13.12
C ASP A 80 11.85 16.05 -12.56
N LEU A 81 12.38 15.75 -11.37
CA LEU A 81 13.51 16.46 -10.76
C LEU A 81 14.76 16.48 -11.64
N LYS A 82 14.99 15.44 -12.44
CA LYS A 82 16.13 15.39 -13.38
C LYS A 82 15.92 16.24 -14.64
N LYS A 83 14.67 16.50 -15.01
CA LYS A 83 14.29 17.18 -16.26
C LYS A 83 14.05 18.67 -16.06
N VAL A 84 13.61 19.05 -14.86
CA VAL A 84 13.27 20.42 -14.52
C VAL A 84 14.51 21.31 -14.52
N ARG A 85 14.41 22.44 -15.24
CA ARG A 85 15.44 23.48 -15.30
C ARG A 85 15.16 24.67 -14.35
N SER A 86 13.91 24.95 -14.02
CA SER A 86 13.57 26.08 -13.14
C SER A 86 13.69 25.72 -11.67
N ASP A 87 14.34 26.59 -10.90
CA ASP A 87 14.64 26.34 -9.48
C ASP A 87 13.38 26.29 -8.60
N GLU A 88 12.38 27.13 -8.88
CA GLU A 88 11.12 27.12 -8.13
C GLU A 88 10.36 25.79 -8.26
N SER A 89 10.32 25.21 -9.46
CA SER A 89 9.63 23.95 -9.68
C SER A 89 10.46 22.78 -9.14
N ARG A 90 11.80 22.88 -9.17
CA ARG A 90 12.72 21.95 -8.53
C ARG A 90 12.48 21.87 -7.02
N ASP A 91 12.32 23.02 -6.36
CA ASP A 91 12.03 23.10 -4.93
C ASP A 91 10.67 22.51 -4.58
N LYS A 92 9.64 22.78 -5.38
CA LYS A 92 8.30 22.17 -5.21
C LYS A 92 8.38 20.64 -5.29
N ILE A 93 9.10 20.11 -6.28
CA ILE A 93 9.30 18.66 -6.44
C ILE A 93 10.11 18.08 -5.27
N MET A 94 11.18 18.76 -4.83
CA MET A 94 11.97 18.33 -3.67
C MET A 94 11.14 18.28 -2.38
N LYS A 95 10.30 19.29 -2.14
CA LYS A 95 9.35 19.32 -1.01
C LYS A 95 8.39 18.14 -1.08
N ALA A 96 7.80 17.86 -2.25
CA ALA A 96 6.90 16.72 -2.45
C ALA A 96 7.60 15.38 -2.17
N ILE A 97 8.82 15.18 -2.68
CA ILE A 97 9.62 13.96 -2.42
C ILE A 97 9.91 13.81 -0.93
N LYS A 98 10.31 14.89 -0.25
CA LYS A 98 10.60 14.87 1.19
C LYS A 98 9.37 14.43 1.97
N LEU A 99 8.20 14.97 1.64
CA LEU A 99 6.93 14.66 2.28
C LEU A 99 6.53 13.19 2.07
N LEU A 100 6.66 12.66 0.85
CA LEU A 100 6.39 11.24 0.58
C LEU A 100 7.33 10.31 1.37
N LYS A 101 8.63 10.62 1.43
CA LYS A 101 9.58 9.85 2.24
C LYS A 101 9.26 9.90 3.73
N GLN A 102 8.83 11.05 4.24
CA GLN A 102 8.37 11.17 5.64
C GLN A 102 7.17 10.27 5.90
N ARG A 103 6.16 10.28 5.02
CA ARG A 103 4.98 9.40 5.13
C ARG A 103 5.37 7.92 5.15
N GLN A 104 6.24 7.49 4.23
CA GLN A 104 6.76 6.12 4.21
C GLN A 104 7.48 5.74 5.51
N ALA A 105 8.31 6.64 6.04
CA ALA A 105 9.00 6.40 7.31
C ALA A 105 8.02 6.30 8.50
N THR A 106 7.00 7.17 8.54
CA THR A 106 5.97 7.12 9.59
C THR A 106 5.16 5.84 9.56
N GLU A 107 4.84 5.32 8.37
CA GLU A 107 4.12 4.05 8.24
C GLU A 107 4.93 2.87 8.74
N LYS A 108 6.22 2.80 8.37
CA LYS A 108 7.14 1.80 8.90
C LYS A 108 7.24 1.87 10.42
N ASP A 109 7.33 3.07 10.99
CA ASP A 109 7.38 3.26 12.44
C ASP A 109 6.09 2.83 13.13
N ILE A 110 4.93 3.09 12.52
CA ILE A 110 3.62 2.61 13.01
C ILE A 110 3.57 1.07 12.97
N GLU A 111 4.05 0.46 11.89
CA GLU A 111 4.06 -0.99 11.73
C GLU A 111 4.96 -1.67 12.76
N ILE A 112 6.17 -1.16 13.00
CA ILE A 112 7.08 -1.67 14.03
C ILE A 112 6.42 -1.59 15.41
N LYS A 113 5.82 -0.45 15.77
CA LYS A 113 5.12 -0.29 17.05
C LYS A 113 3.97 -1.28 17.20
N ARG A 114 3.20 -1.50 16.13
CA ARG A 114 2.10 -2.47 16.12
C ARG A 114 2.64 -3.89 16.33
N ARG A 115 3.69 -4.28 15.61
CA ARG A 115 4.32 -5.60 15.73
C ARG A 115 4.81 -5.87 17.15
N VAL A 116 5.52 -4.90 17.75
CA VAL A 116 6.00 -5.00 19.14
C VAL A 116 4.83 -5.21 20.11
N LYS A 117 3.75 -4.44 19.97
CA LYS A 117 2.55 -4.58 20.82
C LYS A 117 1.87 -5.94 20.66
N LEU A 118 1.74 -6.42 19.42
CA LEU A 118 1.13 -7.72 19.14
C LEU A 118 1.96 -8.88 19.71
N ASN A 119 3.28 -8.82 19.57
CA ASN A 119 4.17 -9.84 20.14
C ASN A 119 4.10 -9.82 21.68
N LEU A 120 4.14 -8.63 22.28
CA LEU A 120 4.00 -8.45 23.73
C LEU A 120 2.66 -9.01 24.23
N GLN A 121 1.56 -8.76 23.51
CA GLN A 121 0.25 -9.31 23.85
C GLN A 121 0.25 -10.85 23.78
N LYS A 122 0.87 -11.43 22.75
CA LYS A 122 1.00 -12.90 22.62
C LYS A 122 1.80 -13.49 23.79
N GLU A 123 2.95 -12.91 24.11
CA GLU A 123 3.79 -13.32 25.25
C GLU A 123 3.00 -13.26 26.57
N GLN A 124 2.23 -12.19 26.79
CA GLN A 124 1.40 -12.06 27.99
C GLN A 124 0.29 -13.12 28.05
N MET A 125 -0.36 -13.41 26.91
CA MET A 125 -1.37 -14.45 26.83
C MET A 125 -0.79 -15.84 27.10
N GLU A 126 0.42 -16.13 26.62
CA GLU A 126 1.11 -17.40 26.89
C GLU A 126 1.46 -17.54 28.38
N LYS A 127 1.99 -16.48 29.01
CA LYS A 127 2.25 -16.47 30.46
C LYS A 127 1.00 -16.69 31.28
N LEU A 128 -0.11 -16.04 30.91
CA LEU A 128 -1.40 -16.24 31.56
C LEU A 128 -1.90 -17.68 31.42
N LYS A 129 -1.77 -18.28 30.23
CA LYS A 129 -2.11 -19.70 30.01
C LYS A 129 -1.25 -20.63 30.86
N ALA A 130 0.00 -20.27 31.12
CA ALA A 130 0.91 -20.99 32.01
C ALA A 130 0.64 -20.72 33.51
N GLY A 131 -0.42 -19.98 33.86
CA GLY A 131 -0.78 -19.65 35.25
C GLY A 131 0.08 -18.56 35.89
N GLN A 132 0.94 -17.89 35.14
CA GLN A 132 1.74 -16.77 35.65
C GLN A 132 0.89 -15.49 35.72
N ARG A 133 1.20 -14.63 36.70
CA ARG A 133 0.53 -13.33 36.86
C ARG A 133 0.84 -12.39 35.69
N ALA A 134 -0.14 -11.61 35.26
CA ALA A 134 0.04 -10.59 34.24
C ALA A 134 1.08 -9.54 34.67
N SER A 135 2.12 -9.36 33.85
CA SER A 135 3.13 -8.32 34.02
C SER A 135 2.92 -7.20 32.99
N PHE A 136 2.79 -5.96 33.45
CA PHE A 136 2.67 -4.79 32.58
C PHE A 136 4.04 -4.12 32.41
N LEU A 137 4.39 -3.78 31.18
CA LEU A 137 5.61 -3.02 30.91
C LEU A 137 5.39 -1.53 31.11
N THR A 138 6.41 -0.86 31.61
CA THR A 138 6.39 0.61 31.67
C THR A 138 6.50 1.21 30.27
N ARG A 139 6.11 2.48 30.15
CA ARG A 139 6.19 3.20 28.86
C ARG A 139 7.63 3.29 28.34
N ASN A 140 8.62 3.36 29.22
CA ASN A 140 10.03 3.44 28.86
C ASN A 140 10.55 2.11 28.32
N GLU A 141 10.27 1.00 29.00
CA GLU A 141 10.62 -0.34 28.50
C GLU A 141 9.98 -0.63 27.14
N LEU A 142 8.72 -0.22 26.95
CA LEU A 142 8.06 -0.35 25.64
C LEU A 142 8.79 0.45 24.55
N ARG A 143 9.29 1.65 24.87
CA ARG A 143 10.08 2.46 23.94
C ARG A 143 11.41 1.78 23.60
N GLU A 144 12.06 1.14 24.57
CA GLU A 144 13.30 0.39 24.36
C GLU A 144 13.07 -0.81 23.45
N LYS A 145 12.05 -1.62 23.70
CA LYS A 145 11.67 -2.73 22.81
C LYS A 145 11.38 -2.28 21.38
N VAL A 146 10.66 -1.17 21.21
CA VAL A 146 10.41 -0.58 19.88
C VAL A 146 11.72 -0.12 19.23
N LYS A 147 12.65 0.45 19.99
CA LYS A 147 13.95 0.89 19.50
C LYS A 147 14.81 -0.30 19.07
N GLU A 148 14.82 -1.38 19.85
CA GLU A 148 15.51 -2.62 19.51
C GLU A 148 14.97 -3.23 18.22
N GLU A 149 13.65 -3.38 18.09
CA GLU A 149 13.01 -3.89 16.87
C GLU A 149 13.32 -3.00 15.66
N LYS A 150 13.33 -1.68 15.85
CA LYS A 150 13.74 -0.74 14.81
C LYS A 150 15.19 -0.96 14.40
N LEU A 151 16.11 -1.11 15.35
CA LEU A 151 17.53 -1.39 15.08
C LEU A 151 17.73 -2.75 14.42
N LYS A 152 16.93 -3.77 14.75
CA LYS A 152 16.97 -5.08 14.07
C LYS A 152 16.60 -4.95 12.60
N SER A 153 15.63 -4.10 12.26
CA SER A 153 15.15 -3.93 10.88
C SER A 153 16.10 -3.17 9.94
N LEU A 154 17.10 -2.47 10.48
CA LEU A 154 18.02 -1.62 9.70
C LEU A 154 19.27 -2.40 9.24
N SER A 155 19.85 -2.00 8.10
CA SER A 155 21.17 -2.49 7.68
C SER A 155 22.28 -1.95 8.61
N GLN A 156 23.43 -2.61 8.69
CA GLN A 156 24.56 -2.18 9.52
C GLN A 156 24.96 -0.71 9.28
N ARG A 157 25.09 -0.30 8.02
CA ARG A 157 25.38 1.10 7.65
C ARG A 157 24.29 2.08 8.11
N GLU A 158 23.03 1.65 8.13
CA GLU A 158 21.91 2.46 8.57
C GLU A 158 21.84 2.55 10.10
N LYS A 159 22.20 1.47 10.80
CA LYS A 159 22.33 1.44 12.26
C LYS A 159 23.40 2.44 12.71
N GLU A 160 24.58 2.43 12.10
CA GLU A 160 25.66 3.38 12.39
C GLU A 160 25.24 4.83 12.16
N ARG A 161 24.57 5.10 11.04
CA ARG A 161 24.00 6.43 10.74
C ARG A 161 22.92 6.85 11.74
N TYR A 162 22.10 5.92 12.20
CA TYR A 162 21.07 6.18 13.20
C TYR A 162 21.70 6.49 14.55
N LEU A 163 22.64 5.66 15.01
CA LEU A 163 23.34 5.83 16.28
C LEU A 163 24.16 7.12 16.31
N SER A 164 24.88 7.44 15.22
CA SER A 164 25.60 8.72 15.12
C SER A 164 24.67 9.93 15.20
N ARG A 165 23.50 9.90 14.54
CA ARG A 165 22.47 10.94 14.70
C ARG A 165 21.94 11.06 16.12
N GLN A 166 21.73 9.93 16.82
CA GLN A 166 21.28 9.94 18.21
C GLN A 166 22.34 10.51 19.16
N SER A 167 23.61 10.15 18.99
CA SER A 167 24.72 10.67 19.80
C SER A 167 24.87 12.19 19.68
N ARG A 168 24.82 12.72 18.45
CA ARG A 168 24.85 14.17 18.19
C ARG A 168 23.68 14.91 18.81
N LYS A 169 22.49 14.29 18.83
CA LYS A 169 21.31 14.88 19.47
C LYS A 169 21.47 15.01 20.99
N LYS A 170 22.09 14.02 21.64
CA LYS A 170 22.38 14.06 23.08
C LYS A 170 23.42 15.12 23.42
N TYR A 171 24.46 15.25 22.60
CA TYR A 171 25.51 16.26 22.80
C TYR A 171 24.96 17.69 22.60
N GLY A 172 24.11 17.89 21.59
CA GLY A 172 23.48 19.19 21.35
C GLY A 172 22.47 19.62 22.41
N SER A 173 21.90 18.68 23.18
CA SER A 173 21.07 19.03 24.35
C SER A 173 21.92 19.36 25.57
N SER A 174 23.04 18.66 25.80
CA SER A 174 23.92 18.95 26.94
C SER A 174 24.79 20.21 26.76
N ALA A 175 24.98 20.67 25.52
CA ALA A 175 25.82 21.84 25.23
C ALA A 175 25.15 23.20 25.53
N PHE A 176 23.87 23.21 25.94
CA PHE A 176 23.11 24.41 26.30
C PHE A 176 22.52 24.33 27.72
N ASP A 177 22.89 23.31 28.49
CA ASP A 177 22.47 23.09 29.88
C ASP A 177 23.60 23.45 30.90
N ASP A 178 24.69 24.07 30.43
CA ASP A 178 25.76 24.69 31.24
C ASP A 178 25.65 26.22 31.24
#